data_AF-A0A7X1KE71-F1
#
_entry.id   AF-A0A7X1KE71-F1
#
_cell.length_a   1.000
_cell.length_b   1.000
_cell.length_c   1.000
_cell.angle_alpha   90.00
_cell.angle_beta   90.00
_cell.angle_gamma   90.00
#
_symmetry.space_group_name_H-M   'P 1'
#
loop_
_entity.id
_entity.type
_entity.pdbx_description
1 polymer ?
#
loop_
_entity_poly.entity_id
_entity_poly.type
_entity_poly.pdbx_seq_one_letter_code
_entity_poly.pdbx_strand_id
1 'polypeptide(L)'
;MVRIPAYFEVFEVLCWGAGLVTCTADGFSGLRSYEAKQKLYYRESNGVKQGLLADLLRYLVQDDQALAARLQHYLSQYEHIFSILKSRPIITYQDYPTGIARFLDTWVLPQLAVLLHRLGDKLSPRTTLHHFHTLLVSHGAGDLQASSLKAYVKSLVPATVEAADFFYALDKTSDKSHKKLSTINAEIESLGAEISSSKLTAAQQQELLDTIGGAYRAATALNRFSKMYSAAQVDSKSTLVERFRHHYEGVCRRRKPDRLLVAHIGLFKGFIASRLLDADGNPYFEHIFDNFLQQIAACSIEEFEPLYQLILATEEVPRDPVVIEQAFARLQRHPDYPLFAAFGLQARAALALEEGETVRALELYRSVLPYAEKQQLGHLGFFAASYVIALEISQEKPLHYGCLNPWISKRIESERQILELRMNFSTVFLSSNDSPEWQTSLQAVFSSIREFNSDMSELTRVPLESFCNPLKKLDGFMGAFFQLLGENGDEAPFGKLICKAIKSKDRERSVLSMHTATPYEVLRDERLYALTLFGGRKLYFQLNPHLHAYYRLSDARKKLILQALSPDRYRHDSQRTH
;
A
#
# COMPACT_ATOMS: atom_id res chain seq x y z
N MET A 1 21.39 -0.78 -1.76
CA MET A 1 21.29 -1.75 -0.66
C MET A 1 19.96 -2.47 -0.78
N VAL A 2 19.68 -3.43 0.09
CA VAL A 2 18.47 -4.26 0.03
C VAL A 2 17.20 -3.43 0.31
N ARG A 3 16.17 -3.64 -0.51
CA ARG A 3 14.79 -3.18 -0.25
C ARG A 3 13.80 -4.24 -0.72
N ILE A 4 12.78 -4.52 0.10
CA ILE A 4 11.69 -5.40 -0.33
C ILE A 4 10.80 -4.60 -1.30
N PRO A 5 10.36 -5.20 -2.43
CA PRO A 5 9.39 -4.56 -3.32
C PRO A 5 8.07 -4.27 -2.60
N ALA A 6 7.45 -3.14 -2.89
CA ALA A 6 6.08 -2.88 -2.47
C ALA A 6 5.12 -3.90 -3.12
N TYR A 7 3.99 -4.17 -2.47
CA TYR A 7 3.02 -5.15 -2.99
C TYR A 7 2.55 -4.81 -4.42
N PHE A 8 2.35 -3.52 -4.73
CA PHE A 8 1.95 -3.12 -6.08
C PHE A 8 3.05 -3.42 -7.13
N GLU A 9 4.35 -3.37 -6.77
CA GLU A 9 5.45 -3.71 -7.67
C GLU A 9 5.43 -5.23 -7.96
N VAL A 10 5.17 -6.05 -6.95
CA VAL A 10 5.00 -7.51 -7.11
C VAL A 10 3.75 -7.83 -7.93
N PHE A 11 2.65 -7.15 -7.65
CA PHE A 11 1.39 -7.31 -8.37
C PHE A 11 1.53 -6.88 -9.84
N GLU A 12 2.24 -5.79 -10.13
CA GLU A 12 2.59 -5.36 -11.49
C GLU A 12 3.40 -6.43 -12.22
N VAL A 13 4.39 -7.02 -11.56
CA VAL A 13 5.18 -8.15 -12.08
C VAL A 13 4.28 -9.35 -12.43
N LEU A 14 3.31 -9.68 -11.57
CA LEU A 14 2.34 -10.75 -11.84
C LEU A 14 1.48 -10.43 -13.08
N CYS A 15 0.97 -9.21 -13.19
CA CYS A 15 0.19 -8.76 -14.34
C CYS A 15 1.02 -8.73 -15.63
N TRP A 16 2.29 -8.33 -15.57
CA TRP A 16 3.19 -8.34 -16.71
C TRP A 16 3.53 -9.76 -17.17
N GLY A 17 3.80 -10.67 -16.23
CA GLY A 17 4.00 -12.08 -16.53
C GLY A 17 2.75 -12.72 -17.15
N ALA A 18 1.56 -12.41 -16.64
CA ALA A 18 0.29 -12.81 -17.24
C ALA A 18 0.05 -12.16 -18.62
N GLY A 19 0.68 -11.00 -18.90
CA GLY A 19 0.52 -10.26 -20.16
C GLY A 19 -0.70 -9.35 -20.19
N LEU A 20 -1.22 -9.00 -19.01
CA LEU A 20 -2.31 -8.04 -18.80
C LEU A 20 -1.80 -6.59 -18.89
N VAL A 21 -0.51 -6.39 -18.57
CA VAL A 21 0.23 -5.14 -18.73
C VAL A 21 1.35 -5.42 -19.74
N THR A 22 1.51 -4.59 -20.77
CA THR A 22 2.45 -4.89 -21.87
C THR A 22 3.67 -3.97 -21.93
N CYS A 23 3.61 -2.79 -21.31
CA CYS A 23 4.75 -1.92 -21.11
C CYS A 23 4.68 -1.20 -19.76
N THR A 24 5.79 -0.58 -19.34
CA THR A 24 5.88 0.17 -18.06
C THR A 24 4.94 1.37 -18.00
N ALA A 25 4.60 1.98 -19.13
CA ALA A 25 3.62 3.07 -19.20
C ALA A 25 2.18 2.58 -18.95
N ASP A 26 1.90 1.29 -19.19
CA ASP A 26 0.59 0.68 -18.94
C ASP A 26 0.42 0.25 -17.47
N GLY A 27 1.51 0.23 -16.70
CA GLY A 27 1.61 -0.32 -15.35
C GLY A 27 1.75 0.72 -14.24
N PHE A 28 1.77 0.26 -12.99
CA PHE A 28 1.81 1.11 -11.80
C PHE A 28 3.09 1.96 -11.72
N SER A 29 4.22 1.41 -12.16
CA SER A 29 5.53 2.05 -12.13
C SER A 29 5.62 3.32 -12.99
N GLY A 30 4.84 3.41 -14.08
CA GLY A 30 4.81 4.59 -14.96
C GLY A 30 4.02 5.78 -14.39
N LEU A 31 3.24 5.57 -13.32
CA LEU A 31 2.29 6.56 -12.83
C LEU A 31 2.88 7.44 -11.73
N ARG A 32 2.84 8.76 -11.97
CA ARG A 32 3.42 9.78 -11.08
C ARG A 32 2.54 10.12 -9.87
N SER A 33 1.26 9.73 -9.86
CA SER A 33 0.36 10.00 -8.74
C SER A 33 -0.26 8.72 -8.20
N TYR A 34 -0.49 8.70 -6.89
CA TYR A 34 -1.12 7.57 -6.21
C TYR A 34 -2.56 7.34 -6.71
N GLU A 35 -3.32 8.39 -7.00
CA GLU A 35 -4.64 8.29 -7.61
C GLU A 35 -4.60 7.59 -8.97
N ALA A 36 -3.59 7.86 -9.79
CA ALA A 36 -3.44 7.17 -11.05
C ALA A 36 -3.16 5.67 -10.82
N LYS A 37 -2.30 5.32 -9.84
CA LYS A 37 -2.09 3.93 -9.42
C LYS A 37 -3.41 3.27 -9.00
N GLN A 38 -4.25 3.93 -8.22
CA GLN A 38 -5.57 3.40 -7.83
C GLN A 38 -6.50 3.16 -9.03
N LYS A 39 -6.47 4.01 -10.06
CA LYS A 39 -7.27 3.80 -11.28
C LYS A 39 -6.89 2.52 -12.04
N LEU A 40 -5.65 2.03 -11.91
CA LEU A 40 -5.27 0.73 -12.47
C LEU A 40 -5.88 -0.43 -11.70
N TYR A 41 -6.06 -0.29 -10.38
CA TYR A 41 -6.81 -1.26 -9.59
C TYR A 41 -8.30 -1.28 -9.95
N TYR A 42 -8.86 -0.20 -10.48
CA TYR A 42 -10.28 -0.08 -10.84
C TYR A 42 -10.44 0.73 -12.14
N ARG A 43 -10.43 0.07 -13.30
CA ARG A 43 -10.74 0.71 -14.59
C ARG A 43 -12.23 0.62 -14.88
N GLU A 44 -12.80 1.59 -15.56
CA GLU A 44 -14.20 1.53 -15.99
C GLU A 44 -14.24 1.14 -17.47
N SER A 45 -14.88 0.00 -17.78
CA SER A 45 -15.06 -0.51 -19.14
C SER A 45 -16.54 -0.84 -19.34
N ASN A 46 -17.17 -0.23 -20.36
CA ASN A 46 -18.60 -0.36 -20.65
C ASN A 46 -19.52 -0.08 -19.44
N GLY A 47 -19.16 0.91 -18.60
CA GLY A 47 -19.90 1.25 -17.37
C GLY A 47 -19.71 0.26 -16.21
N VAL A 48 -18.85 -0.75 -16.37
CA VAL A 48 -18.49 -1.70 -15.31
C VAL A 48 -17.09 -1.38 -14.82
N LYS A 49 -16.95 -1.14 -13.51
CA LYS A 49 -15.64 -1.00 -12.86
C LYS A 49 -14.97 -2.37 -12.75
N GLN A 50 -13.99 -2.65 -13.62
CA GLN A 50 -13.17 -3.86 -13.62
C GLN A 50 -11.69 -3.51 -13.46
N GLY A 51 -11.06 -4.14 -12.46
CA GLY A 51 -9.67 -3.90 -12.08
C GLY A 51 -8.68 -4.91 -12.62
N LEU A 52 -7.39 -4.56 -12.62
CA LEU A 52 -6.31 -5.52 -12.92
C LEU A 52 -6.37 -6.79 -12.04
N LEU A 53 -6.88 -6.68 -10.81
CA LEU A 53 -7.07 -7.84 -9.93
C LEU A 53 -8.14 -8.79 -10.47
N ALA A 54 -9.28 -8.27 -10.91
CA ALA A 54 -10.34 -9.08 -11.49
C ALA A 54 -9.85 -9.77 -12.79
N ASP A 55 -9.09 -9.04 -13.61
CA ASP A 55 -8.48 -9.58 -14.83
C ASP A 55 -7.45 -10.67 -14.53
N LEU A 56 -6.60 -10.48 -13.51
CA LEU A 56 -5.63 -11.48 -13.08
C LEU A 56 -6.32 -12.75 -12.55
N LEU A 57 -7.35 -12.60 -11.72
CA LEU A 57 -8.10 -13.74 -11.19
C LEU A 57 -8.77 -14.51 -12.34
N ARG A 58 -9.45 -13.82 -13.25
CA ARG A 58 -10.04 -14.44 -14.45
C ARG A 58 -8.99 -15.13 -15.30
N TYR A 59 -7.81 -14.54 -15.48
CA TYR A 59 -6.71 -15.17 -16.21
C TYR A 59 -6.24 -16.48 -15.56
N LEU A 60 -6.11 -16.51 -14.23
CA LEU A 60 -5.58 -17.65 -13.49
C LEU A 60 -6.58 -18.82 -13.38
N VAL A 61 -7.86 -18.51 -13.15
CA VAL A 61 -8.88 -19.52 -12.78
C VAL A 61 -10.07 -19.60 -13.72
N GLN A 62 -10.06 -18.82 -14.81
CA GLN A 62 -11.18 -18.69 -15.74
C GLN A 62 -12.48 -18.33 -15.02
N ASP A 63 -13.53 -19.13 -15.18
CA ASP A 63 -14.88 -18.86 -14.67
C ASP A 63 -15.14 -19.50 -13.28
N ASP A 64 -14.12 -20.08 -12.62
CA ASP A 64 -14.27 -20.64 -11.28
C ASP A 64 -14.32 -19.53 -10.21
N GLN A 65 -15.53 -19.08 -9.90
CA GLN A 65 -15.79 -18.03 -8.92
C GLN A 65 -15.36 -18.39 -7.49
N ALA A 66 -15.47 -19.67 -7.10
CA ALA A 66 -15.11 -20.10 -5.76
C ALA A 66 -13.59 -20.08 -5.56
N LEU A 67 -12.84 -20.49 -6.59
CA LEU A 67 -11.39 -20.41 -6.60
C LEU A 67 -10.91 -18.96 -6.72
N ALA A 68 -11.59 -18.13 -7.52
CA ALA A 68 -11.30 -16.70 -7.65
C ALA A 68 -11.44 -15.97 -6.30
N ALA A 69 -12.55 -16.18 -5.59
CA ALA A 69 -12.78 -15.58 -4.28
C ALA A 69 -11.73 -16.03 -3.25
N ARG A 70 -11.30 -17.30 -3.31
CA ARG A 70 -10.27 -17.83 -2.42
C ARG A 70 -8.88 -17.25 -2.73
N LEU A 71 -8.52 -17.12 -4.01
CA LEU A 71 -7.27 -16.48 -4.43
C LEU A 71 -7.25 -15.01 -4.06
N GLN A 72 -8.35 -14.29 -4.30
CA GLN A 72 -8.49 -12.89 -3.89
C GLN A 72 -8.23 -12.73 -2.40
N HIS A 73 -8.82 -13.59 -1.58
CA HIS A 73 -8.57 -13.59 -0.14
C HIS A 73 -7.09 -13.77 0.18
N TYR A 74 -6.42 -14.77 -0.41
CA TYR A 74 -4.98 -14.98 -0.17
C TYR A 74 -4.12 -13.81 -0.63
N LEU A 75 -4.44 -13.19 -1.78
CA LEU A 75 -3.75 -12.01 -2.28
C LEU A 75 -3.87 -10.82 -1.32
N SER A 76 -5.06 -10.59 -0.74
CA SER A 76 -5.23 -9.57 0.31
C SER A 76 -4.41 -9.86 1.56
N GLN A 77 -4.29 -11.12 1.97
CA GLN A 77 -3.46 -11.49 3.12
C GLN A 77 -1.96 -11.36 2.82
N TYR A 78 -1.53 -11.61 1.57
CA TYR A 78 -0.17 -11.33 1.14
C TYR A 78 0.11 -9.83 1.13
N GLU A 79 -0.82 -9.00 0.65
CA GLU A 79 -0.68 -7.55 0.73
C GLU A 79 -0.43 -7.06 2.16
N HIS A 80 -1.17 -7.62 3.13
CA HIS A 80 -0.97 -7.35 4.55
C HIS A 80 0.43 -7.73 5.03
N ILE A 81 0.89 -8.95 4.74
CA ILE A 81 2.25 -9.43 5.05
C ILE A 81 3.31 -8.49 4.46
N PHE A 82 3.15 -8.10 3.19
CA PHE A 82 4.08 -7.18 2.52
C PHE A 82 4.09 -5.81 3.19
N SER A 83 2.95 -5.30 3.65
CA SER A 83 2.90 -4.02 4.37
C SER A 83 3.69 -4.06 5.68
N ILE A 84 3.62 -5.16 6.44
CA ILE A 84 4.41 -5.35 7.67
C ILE A 84 5.90 -5.48 7.34
N LEU A 85 6.24 -6.26 6.30
CA LEU A 85 7.63 -6.38 5.85
C LEU A 85 8.21 -5.02 5.46
N LYS A 86 7.43 -4.19 4.76
CA LYS A 86 7.85 -2.87 4.28
C LYS A 86 7.94 -1.83 5.38
N SER A 87 7.16 -1.94 6.45
CA SER A 87 7.20 -1.03 7.59
C SER A 87 8.40 -1.25 8.51
N ARG A 88 9.14 -2.36 8.35
CA ARG A 88 10.37 -2.63 9.10
C ARG A 88 11.60 -2.12 8.35
N PRO A 89 12.52 -1.42 9.00
CA PRO A 89 13.77 -1.02 8.36
C PRO A 89 14.65 -2.24 8.05
N ILE A 90 15.42 -2.16 6.96
CA ILE A 90 16.44 -3.15 6.61
C ILE A 90 17.74 -2.41 6.39
N ILE A 91 18.69 -2.64 7.29
CA ILE A 91 19.98 -1.95 7.32
C ILE A 91 21.08 -2.95 6.97
N THR A 92 21.70 -2.80 5.81
CA THR A 92 22.71 -3.78 5.33
C THR A 92 23.60 -3.18 4.24
N TYR A 93 24.82 -3.71 4.15
CA TYR A 93 25.75 -3.46 3.04
C TYR A 93 25.44 -4.27 1.78
N GLN A 94 24.57 -5.28 1.86
CA GLN A 94 24.23 -6.11 0.70
C GLN A 94 23.55 -5.27 -0.38
N ASP A 95 23.89 -5.57 -1.64
CA ASP A 95 23.32 -4.88 -2.78
C ASP A 95 21.87 -5.31 -3.07
N TYR A 96 21.21 -4.57 -3.96
CA TYR A 96 19.82 -4.84 -4.28
C TYR A 96 19.61 -6.22 -4.96
N PRO A 97 20.41 -6.63 -5.97
CA PRO A 97 20.28 -7.95 -6.57
C PRO A 97 20.40 -9.10 -5.56
N THR A 98 21.39 -9.04 -4.66
CA THR A 98 21.56 -10.04 -3.59
C THR A 98 20.34 -10.05 -2.67
N GLY A 99 19.85 -8.88 -2.26
CA GLY A 99 18.63 -8.76 -1.47
C GLY A 99 17.40 -9.38 -2.11
N ILE A 100 17.18 -9.12 -3.39
CA ILE A 100 16.06 -9.70 -4.14
C ILE A 100 16.21 -11.22 -4.27
N ALA A 101 17.40 -11.74 -4.53
CA ALA A 101 17.65 -13.17 -4.57
C ALA A 101 17.26 -13.85 -3.25
N ARG A 102 17.73 -13.29 -2.12
CA ARG A 102 17.40 -13.80 -0.78
C ARG A 102 15.93 -13.66 -0.44
N PHE A 103 15.28 -12.58 -0.87
CA PHE A 103 13.86 -12.37 -0.67
C PHE A 103 13.02 -13.41 -1.45
N LEU A 104 13.40 -13.70 -2.70
CA LEU A 104 12.71 -14.73 -3.49
C LEU A 104 12.85 -16.11 -2.85
N ASP A 105 14.05 -16.48 -2.42
CA ASP A 105 14.33 -17.79 -1.80
C ASP A 105 13.69 -17.94 -0.42
N THR A 106 13.69 -16.87 0.39
CA THR A 106 13.21 -16.94 1.78
C THR A 106 11.72 -16.68 1.91
N TRP A 107 11.13 -15.82 1.07
CA TRP A 107 9.71 -15.45 1.19
C TRP A 107 8.85 -16.00 0.07
N VAL A 108 9.24 -15.76 -1.18
CA VAL A 108 8.34 -15.93 -2.32
C VAL A 108 8.19 -17.39 -2.72
N LEU A 109 9.29 -18.11 -2.97
CA LEU A 109 9.24 -19.49 -3.46
C LEU A 109 8.62 -20.47 -2.44
N PRO A 110 8.94 -20.41 -1.14
CA PRO A 110 8.29 -21.27 -0.15
C PRO A 110 6.79 -20.99 -0.02
N GLN A 111 6.36 -19.72 0.01
CA GLN A 111 4.93 -19.38 0.08
C GLN A 111 4.18 -19.77 -1.20
N LEU A 112 4.79 -19.60 -2.37
CA LEU A 112 4.22 -20.06 -3.64
C LEU A 112 4.04 -21.58 -3.64
N ALA A 113 5.03 -22.33 -3.13
CA ALA A 113 4.95 -23.79 -3.01
C ALA A 113 3.79 -24.21 -2.08
N VAL A 114 3.65 -23.55 -0.92
CA VAL A 114 2.54 -23.79 0.02
C VAL A 114 1.20 -23.47 -0.64
N LEU A 115 1.08 -22.33 -1.31
CA LEU A 115 -0.13 -21.89 -2.01
C LEU A 115 -0.55 -22.91 -3.08
N LEU A 116 0.36 -23.27 -3.99
CA LEU A 116 0.07 -24.20 -5.07
C LEU A 116 -0.28 -25.60 -4.55
N HIS A 117 0.38 -26.08 -3.50
CA HIS A 117 0.01 -27.35 -2.88
C HIS A 117 -1.40 -27.30 -2.26
N ARG A 118 -1.76 -26.18 -1.60
CA ARG A 118 -3.09 -26.00 -0.99
C ARG A 118 -4.22 -25.90 -1.99
N LEU A 119 -3.92 -25.44 -3.20
CA LEU A 119 -4.88 -25.32 -4.28
C LEU A 119 -4.92 -26.57 -5.16
N GLY A 120 -3.82 -27.34 -5.25
CA GLY A 120 -3.60 -28.41 -6.22
C GLY A 120 -4.81 -29.31 -6.48
N ASP A 121 -5.37 -29.93 -5.44
CA ASP A 121 -6.50 -30.88 -5.56
C ASP A 121 -7.81 -30.24 -6.05
N LYS A 122 -7.86 -28.90 -6.13
CA LYS A 122 -9.02 -28.10 -6.52
C LYS A 122 -8.85 -27.45 -7.90
N LEU A 123 -7.69 -27.60 -8.53
CA LEU A 123 -7.40 -26.97 -9.81
C LEU A 123 -7.97 -27.80 -10.96
N SER A 124 -9.04 -27.31 -11.58
CA SER A 124 -9.57 -27.89 -12.81
C SER A 124 -8.54 -27.83 -13.95
N PRO A 125 -8.41 -28.87 -14.79
CA PRO A 125 -7.58 -28.85 -16.00
C PRO A 125 -7.89 -27.70 -16.96
N ARG A 126 -9.05 -27.04 -16.85
CA ARG A 126 -9.39 -25.87 -17.67
C ARG A 126 -8.67 -24.60 -17.21
N THR A 127 -8.11 -24.58 -16.01
CA THR A 127 -7.53 -23.36 -15.42
C THR A 127 -6.07 -23.18 -15.81
N THR A 128 -5.65 -21.93 -16.06
CA THR A 128 -4.24 -21.59 -16.29
C THR A 128 -3.37 -22.01 -15.10
N LEU A 129 -3.89 -21.88 -13.88
CA LEU A 129 -3.17 -22.22 -12.65
C LEU A 129 -2.88 -23.73 -12.54
N HIS A 130 -3.78 -24.61 -13.01
CA HIS A 130 -3.54 -26.05 -13.10
C HIS A 130 -2.31 -26.38 -13.96
N HIS A 131 -2.23 -25.76 -15.14
CA HIS A 131 -1.12 -25.99 -16.04
C HIS A 131 0.19 -25.37 -15.54
N PHE A 132 0.13 -24.21 -14.87
CA PHE A 132 1.29 -23.67 -14.17
C PHE A 132 1.85 -24.63 -13.13
N HIS A 133 0.98 -25.20 -12.31
CA HIS A 133 1.35 -26.20 -11.31
C HIS A 133 1.97 -27.44 -11.97
N THR A 134 1.34 -27.97 -13.03
CA THR A 134 1.85 -29.13 -13.78
C THR A 134 3.22 -28.87 -14.40
N LEU A 135 3.44 -27.71 -15.00
CA LEU A 135 4.71 -27.33 -15.61
C LEU A 135 5.83 -27.21 -14.56
N LEU A 136 5.54 -26.63 -13.39
CA LEU A 136 6.56 -26.44 -12.35
C LEU A 136 6.92 -27.74 -11.62
N VAL A 137 5.92 -28.62 -11.39
CA VAL A 137 6.10 -29.83 -10.58
C VAL A 137 6.55 -31.02 -11.41
N SER A 138 5.97 -31.23 -12.60
CA SER A 138 6.12 -32.48 -13.36
C SER A 138 7.18 -32.44 -14.45
N HIS A 139 7.68 -31.27 -14.84
CA HIS A 139 8.69 -31.13 -15.90
C HIS A 139 10.07 -30.84 -15.31
N GLY A 140 11.14 -31.45 -15.82
CA GLY A 140 12.50 -31.20 -15.36
C GLY A 140 12.92 -29.73 -15.57
N ALA A 141 13.94 -29.28 -14.86
CA ALA A 141 14.41 -27.89 -14.99
C ALA A 141 14.98 -27.59 -16.40
N GLY A 142 15.52 -28.62 -17.07
CA GLY A 142 15.90 -28.58 -18.49
C GLY A 142 14.71 -28.61 -19.47
N ASP A 143 13.53 -29.04 -19.03
CA ASP A 143 12.31 -29.22 -19.85
C ASP A 143 11.42 -27.99 -19.86
N LEU A 144 11.95 -26.82 -19.48
CA LEU A 144 11.21 -25.56 -19.49
C LEU A 144 11.67 -24.62 -20.60
N GLN A 145 12.42 -25.11 -21.59
CA GLN A 145 12.68 -24.38 -22.83
C GLN A 145 11.39 -24.20 -23.63
N ALA A 146 11.34 -23.18 -24.50
CA ALA A 146 10.17 -22.96 -25.36
C ALA A 146 9.78 -24.21 -26.18
N SER A 147 10.74 -25.04 -26.60
CA SER A 147 10.49 -26.32 -27.27
C SER A 147 9.65 -27.28 -26.43
N SER A 148 10.04 -27.52 -25.18
CA SER A 148 9.34 -28.41 -24.25
C SER A 148 7.97 -27.85 -23.82
N LEU A 149 7.87 -26.53 -23.65
CA LEU A 149 6.60 -25.86 -23.37
C LEU A 149 5.59 -25.99 -24.52
N LYS A 150 6.06 -25.89 -25.78
CA LYS A 150 5.21 -26.17 -26.95
C LYS A 150 4.82 -27.64 -27.01
N ALA A 151 5.77 -28.54 -26.79
CA ALA A 151 5.51 -29.98 -26.82
C ALA A 151 4.41 -30.37 -25.81
N TYR A 152 4.45 -29.77 -24.62
CA TYR A 152 3.38 -29.92 -23.63
C TYR A 152 2.01 -29.47 -24.17
N VAL A 153 1.90 -28.26 -24.72
CA VAL A 153 0.63 -27.75 -25.28
C VAL A 153 0.15 -28.64 -26.44
N LYS A 154 1.05 -29.07 -27.33
CA LYS A 154 0.73 -29.98 -28.43
C LYS A 154 0.23 -31.33 -27.93
N SER A 155 0.79 -31.87 -26.84
CA SER A 155 0.39 -33.17 -26.30
C SER A 155 -1.04 -33.21 -25.76
N LEU A 156 -1.65 -32.04 -25.50
CA LEU A 156 -3.03 -31.92 -25.07
C LEU A 156 -4.04 -31.99 -26.24
N VAL A 157 -3.58 -31.83 -27.48
CA VAL A 157 -4.43 -32.02 -28.66
C VAL A 157 -4.57 -33.51 -28.93
N PRO A 158 -5.80 -34.08 -28.94
CA PRO A 158 -5.98 -35.50 -29.22
C PRO A 158 -5.45 -35.86 -30.61
N ALA A 159 -4.80 -37.02 -30.73
CA ALA A 159 -4.25 -37.48 -32.01
C ALA A 159 -5.31 -37.65 -33.13
N THR A 160 -6.59 -37.71 -32.76
CA THR A 160 -7.73 -37.81 -33.69
C THR A 160 -8.18 -36.47 -34.28
N VAL A 161 -7.51 -35.37 -33.94
CA VAL A 161 -7.87 -34.01 -34.34
C VAL A 161 -6.78 -33.42 -35.23
N GLU A 162 -7.15 -32.92 -36.41
CA GLU A 162 -6.27 -32.17 -37.29
C GLU A 162 -6.27 -30.69 -36.89
N ALA A 163 -5.11 -30.15 -36.53
CA ALA A 163 -4.92 -28.78 -36.05
C ALA A 163 -3.62 -28.18 -36.61
N ALA A 164 -3.48 -28.22 -37.94
CA ALA A 164 -2.25 -27.89 -38.64
C ALA A 164 -1.87 -26.40 -38.49
N ASP A 165 -2.85 -25.50 -38.58
CA ASP A 165 -2.63 -24.06 -38.47
C ASP A 165 -2.26 -23.69 -37.03
N PHE A 166 -2.95 -24.28 -36.04
CA PHE A 166 -2.59 -24.12 -34.63
C PHE A 166 -1.17 -24.61 -34.34
N PHE A 167 -0.78 -25.80 -34.81
CA PHE A 167 0.57 -26.31 -34.61
C PHE A 167 1.64 -25.44 -35.28
N TYR A 168 1.37 -24.95 -36.49
CA TYR A 168 2.24 -24.02 -37.19
C TYR A 168 2.39 -22.69 -36.45
N ALA A 169 1.30 -22.12 -35.93
CA ALA A 169 1.32 -20.91 -35.13
C ALA A 169 2.10 -21.09 -33.81
N LEU A 170 1.95 -22.24 -33.15
CA LEU A 170 2.64 -22.57 -31.92
C LEU A 170 4.15 -22.76 -32.14
N ASP A 171 4.55 -23.34 -33.27
CA ASP A 171 5.97 -23.54 -33.62
C ASP A 171 6.73 -22.24 -33.83
N LYS A 172 6.06 -21.15 -34.21
CA LYS A 172 6.64 -19.80 -34.28
C LYS A 172 6.96 -19.18 -32.92
N THR A 173 6.53 -19.78 -31.81
CA THR A 173 6.87 -19.30 -30.46
C THR A 173 8.36 -19.58 -30.18
N SER A 174 9.06 -18.74 -29.44
CA SER A 174 10.46 -18.95 -29.06
C SER A 174 10.67 -18.43 -27.65
N ASP A 175 11.82 -18.69 -27.03
CA ASP A 175 12.15 -18.10 -25.73
C ASP A 175 12.13 -16.55 -25.76
N LYS A 176 12.28 -15.96 -26.96
CA LYS A 176 12.18 -14.51 -27.18
C LYS A 176 10.75 -14.02 -27.46
N SER A 177 9.81 -14.91 -27.73
CA SER A 177 8.45 -14.55 -28.13
C SER A 177 7.59 -14.19 -26.92
N HIS A 178 7.12 -12.94 -26.86
CA HIS A 178 6.19 -12.43 -25.87
C HIS A 178 4.81 -12.23 -26.52
N LYS A 179 4.18 -13.32 -27.00
CA LYS A 179 2.88 -13.25 -27.69
C LYS A 179 1.85 -12.55 -26.80
N LYS A 180 1.07 -11.62 -27.34
CA LYS A 180 0.02 -10.91 -26.57
C LYS A 180 -1.12 -11.86 -26.22
N LEU A 181 -1.85 -11.57 -25.14
CA LEU A 181 -3.04 -12.36 -24.76
C LEU A 181 -4.10 -12.39 -25.87
N SER A 182 -4.28 -11.28 -26.59
CA SER A 182 -5.18 -11.23 -27.75
C SER A 182 -4.75 -12.18 -28.87
N THR A 183 -3.45 -12.31 -29.12
CA THR A 183 -2.92 -13.26 -30.10
C THR A 183 -3.18 -14.70 -29.67
N ILE A 184 -2.95 -15.03 -28.39
CA ILE A 184 -3.23 -16.37 -27.87
C ILE A 184 -4.73 -16.69 -28.01
N ASN A 185 -5.61 -15.76 -27.65
CA ASN A 185 -7.05 -15.97 -27.77
C ASN A 185 -7.48 -16.18 -29.22
N ALA A 186 -6.97 -15.39 -30.17
CA ALA A 186 -7.26 -15.56 -31.59
C ALA A 186 -6.76 -16.91 -32.14
N GLU A 187 -5.59 -17.38 -31.68
CA GLU A 187 -5.07 -18.71 -32.06
C GLU A 187 -5.93 -19.85 -31.48
N ILE A 188 -6.48 -19.69 -30.27
CA ILE A 188 -7.42 -20.66 -29.67
C ILE A 188 -8.79 -20.63 -30.36
N GLU A 189 -9.29 -19.45 -30.73
CA GLU A 189 -10.51 -19.31 -31.53
C GLU A 189 -10.34 -19.97 -32.91
N SER A 190 -9.18 -19.79 -33.54
CA SER A 190 -8.84 -20.43 -34.82
C SER A 190 -8.77 -21.95 -34.68
N LEU A 191 -8.16 -22.45 -33.60
CA LEU A 191 -8.20 -23.88 -33.27
C LEU A 191 -9.66 -24.36 -33.10
N GLY A 192 -10.50 -23.55 -32.46
CA GLY A 192 -11.93 -23.81 -32.37
C GLY A 192 -12.57 -24.04 -33.73
N ALA A 193 -12.25 -23.20 -34.72
CA ALA A 193 -12.70 -23.37 -36.09
C ALA A 193 -12.16 -24.68 -36.73
N GLU A 194 -10.86 -24.99 -36.60
CA GLU A 194 -10.24 -26.21 -37.13
C GLU A 194 -10.90 -27.49 -36.61
N ILE A 195 -11.23 -27.52 -35.32
CA ILE A 195 -11.79 -28.73 -34.68
C ILE A 195 -13.32 -28.83 -34.79
N SER A 196 -13.99 -27.86 -35.40
CA SER A 196 -15.46 -27.84 -35.55
C SER A 196 -16.02 -29.04 -36.34
N SER A 197 -15.21 -29.61 -37.22
CA SER A 197 -15.56 -30.77 -38.05
C SER A 197 -15.26 -32.12 -37.37
N SER A 198 -14.65 -32.09 -36.18
CA SER A 198 -14.31 -33.30 -35.43
C SER A 198 -15.56 -33.96 -34.82
N LYS A 199 -15.47 -35.25 -34.46
CA LYS A 199 -16.58 -36.01 -33.85
C LYS A 199 -16.88 -35.62 -32.39
N LEU A 200 -16.41 -34.45 -31.94
CA LEU A 200 -16.60 -33.96 -30.58
C LEU A 200 -17.97 -33.28 -30.44
N THR A 201 -18.61 -33.45 -29.30
CA THR A 201 -19.76 -32.63 -28.93
C THR A 201 -19.32 -31.19 -28.63
N ALA A 202 -20.22 -30.21 -28.76
CA ALA A 202 -19.92 -28.81 -28.47
C ALA A 202 -19.34 -28.60 -27.04
N ALA A 203 -19.82 -29.36 -26.06
CA ALA A 203 -19.31 -29.30 -24.69
C ALA A 203 -17.87 -29.84 -24.58
N GLN A 204 -17.56 -30.95 -25.26
CA GLN A 204 -16.21 -31.52 -25.29
C GLN A 204 -15.23 -30.63 -26.06
N GLN A 205 -15.70 -29.99 -27.13
CA GLN A 205 -14.92 -29.02 -27.88
C GLN A 205 -14.54 -27.83 -27.01
N GLN A 206 -15.50 -27.23 -26.30
CA GLN A 206 -15.24 -26.10 -25.41
C GLN A 206 -14.27 -26.49 -24.28
N GLU A 207 -14.48 -27.64 -23.64
CA GLU A 207 -13.58 -28.15 -22.60
C GLU A 207 -12.14 -28.33 -23.10
N LEU A 208 -11.97 -28.86 -24.32
CA LEU A 208 -10.68 -29.02 -24.95
C LEU A 208 -10.02 -27.67 -25.22
N LEU A 209 -10.76 -26.70 -25.77
CA LEU A 209 -10.26 -25.35 -26.02
C LEU A 209 -9.87 -24.62 -24.73
N ASP A 210 -10.66 -24.76 -23.66
CA ASP A 210 -10.36 -24.18 -22.36
C ASP A 210 -9.08 -24.76 -21.76
N THR A 211 -8.90 -26.09 -21.88
CA THR A 211 -7.71 -26.82 -21.41
C THR A 211 -6.46 -26.41 -22.20
N ILE A 212 -6.51 -26.46 -23.54
CA ILE A 212 -5.38 -26.04 -24.39
C ILE A 212 -5.07 -24.55 -24.18
N GLY A 213 -6.11 -23.71 -24.09
CA GLY A 213 -5.97 -22.29 -23.83
C GLY A 213 -5.31 -22.00 -22.48
N GLY A 214 -5.72 -22.71 -21.42
CA GLY A 214 -5.08 -22.65 -20.10
C GLY A 214 -3.60 -23.04 -20.15
N ALA A 215 -3.28 -24.15 -20.82
CA ALA A 215 -1.92 -24.63 -20.99
C ALA A 215 -1.03 -23.65 -21.75
N TYR A 216 -1.54 -23.10 -22.85
CA TYR A 216 -0.79 -22.18 -23.69
C TYR A 216 -0.52 -20.84 -22.98
N ARG A 217 -1.51 -20.34 -22.24
CA ARG A 217 -1.35 -19.16 -21.37
C ARG A 217 -0.28 -19.41 -20.30
N ALA A 218 -0.35 -20.53 -19.59
CA ALA A 218 0.61 -20.88 -18.53
C ALA A 218 2.04 -21.02 -19.06
N ALA A 219 2.22 -21.73 -20.18
CA ALA A 219 3.51 -21.87 -20.85
C ALA A 219 4.13 -20.51 -21.23
N THR A 220 3.32 -19.63 -21.83
CA THR A 220 3.79 -18.29 -22.24
C THR A 220 4.16 -17.43 -21.04
N ALA A 221 3.33 -17.46 -19.99
CA ALA A 221 3.59 -16.67 -18.79
C ALA A 221 4.80 -17.19 -18.00
N LEU A 222 5.03 -18.50 -17.92
CA LEU A 222 6.24 -19.07 -17.33
C LEU A 222 7.51 -18.63 -18.07
N ASN A 223 7.46 -18.53 -19.41
CA ASN A 223 8.57 -18.00 -20.19
C ASN A 223 8.86 -16.52 -19.87
N ARG A 224 7.81 -15.70 -19.74
CA ARG A 224 7.96 -14.29 -19.32
C ARG A 224 8.55 -14.15 -17.92
N PHE A 225 8.00 -14.86 -16.92
CA PHE A 225 8.51 -14.82 -15.56
C PHE A 225 9.97 -15.25 -15.47
N SER A 226 10.34 -16.30 -16.21
CA SER A 226 11.74 -16.73 -16.27
C SER A 226 12.66 -15.64 -16.84
N LYS A 227 12.25 -14.97 -17.92
CA LYS A 227 13.05 -13.87 -18.48
C LYS A 227 13.22 -12.73 -17.47
N MET A 228 12.16 -12.41 -16.72
CA MET A 228 12.20 -11.41 -15.67
C MET A 228 13.15 -11.80 -14.53
N TYR A 229 13.10 -13.07 -14.09
CA TYR A 229 14.00 -13.60 -13.08
C TYR A 229 15.48 -13.53 -13.51
N SER A 230 15.78 -13.93 -14.74
CA SER A 230 17.14 -13.84 -15.28
C SER A 230 17.61 -12.40 -15.50
N ALA A 231 16.71 -11.48 -15.89
CA ALA A 231 17.03 -10.07 -16.04
C ALA A 231 17.35 -9.38 -14.70
N ALA A 232 16.77 -9.86 -13.61
CA ALA A 232 17.08 -9.39 -12.26
C ALA A 232 18.45 -9.85 -11.73
N GLN A 233 19.25 -10.54 -12.56
CA GLN A 233 20.56 -11.10 -12.21
C GLN A 233 20.51 -12.03 -10.99
N VAL A 234 19.35 -12.65 -10.74
CA VAL A 234 19.17 -13.52 -9.58
C VAL A 234 19.85 -14.86 -9.83
N ASP A 235 19.44 -15.57 -10.89
CA ASP A 235 19.99 -16.86 -11.29
C ASP A 235 19.39 -17.31 -12.65
N SER A 236 19.75 -18.53 -13.08
CA SER A 236 19.17 -19.15 -14.26
C SER A 236 17.71 -19.61 -14.08
N LYS A 237 16.97 -19.78 -15.18
CA LYS A 237 15.61 -20.35 -15.20
C LYS A 237 15.53 -21.71 -14.51
N SER A 238 16.51 -22.58 -14.74
CA SER A 238 16.52 -23.92 -14.18
C SER A 238 16.67 -23.86 -12.66
N THR A 239 17.54 -22.99 -12.16
CA THR A 239 17.75 -22.79 -10.71
C THR A 239 16.47 -22.33 -10.01
N LEU A 240 15.73 -21.38 -10.59
CA LEU A 240 14.43 -20.95 -10.05
C LEU A 240 13.47 -22.13 -9.85
N VAL A 241 13.37 -22.98 -10.86
CA VAL A 241 12.44 -24.12 -10.88
C VAL A 241 12.89 -25.21 -9.90
N GLU A 242 14.19 -25.48 -9.84
CA GLU A 242 14.77 -26.44 -8.88
C GLU A 242 14.54 -25.99 -7.44
N ARG A 243 14.75 -24.70 -7.14
CA ARG A 243 14.48 -24.13 -5.81
C ARG A 243 12.99 -24.19 -5.47
N PHE A 244 12.11 -23.82 -6.40
CA PHE A 244 10.68 -23.99 -6.20
C PHE A 244 10.32 -25.45 -5.91
N ARG A 245 10.82 -26.40 -6.71
CA ARG A 245 10.55 -27.83 -6.54
C ARG A 245 11.04 -28.35 -5.20
N HIS A 246 12.23 -27.91 -4.78
CA HIS A 246 12.77 -28.26 -3.47
C HIS A 246 11.79 -27.92 -2.34
N HIS A 247 11.23 -26.71 -2.33
CA HIS A 247 10.21 -26.33 -1.36
C HIS A 247 8.91 -27.12 -1.55
N TYR A 248 8.45 -27.28 -2.78
CA TYR A 248 7.21 -27.99 -3.09
C TYR A 248 7.22 -29.46 -2.64
N GLU A 249 8.31 -30.18 -2.87
CA GLU A 249 8.50 -31.56 -2.41
C GLU A 249 8.50 -31.67 -0.87
N GLY A 250 9.08 -30.67 -0.19
CA GLY A 250 9.02 -30.55 1.26
C GLY A 250 7.58 -30.35 1.77
N VAL A 251 6.78 -29.51 1.11
CA VAL A 251 5.37 -29.29 1.46
C VAL A 251 4.54 -30.56 1.24
N CYS A 252 4.82 -31.28 0.15
CA CYS A 252 4.22 -32.58 -0.16
C CYS A 252 4.69 -33.72 0.76
N ARG A 253 5.57 -33.46 1.74
CA ARG A 253 6.16 -34.45 2.66
C ARG A 253 6.92 -35.58 1.96
N ARG A 254 7.35 -35.36 0.71
CA ARG A 254 8.28 -36.26 -0.01
C ARG A 254 9.70 -36.12 0.51
N ARG A 255 9.98 -35.02 1.22
CA ARG A 255 11.21 -34.73 1.94
C ARG A 255 10.88 -34.23 3.35
N LYS A 256 11.81 -34.42 4.30
CA LYS A 256 11.71 -33.80 5.63
C LYS A 256 11.75 -32.27 5.48
N PRO A 257 10.69 -31.53 5.89
CA PRO A 257 10.68 -30.08 5.82
C PRO A 257 11.71 -29.50 6.81
N ASP A 258 12.41 -28.45 6.41
CA ASP A 258 13.28 -27.68 7.30
C ASP A 258 12.45 -26.72 8.19
N ARG A 259 13.12 -26.04 9.13
CA ARG A 259 12.45 -25.11 10.05
C ARG A 259 11.79 -23.94 9.33
N LEU A 260 12.45 -23.42 8.29
CA LEU A 260 11.94 -22.33 7.47
C LEU A 260 10.61 -22.74 6.82
N LEU A 261 10.57 -23.89 6.14
CA LEU A 261 9.37 -24.39 5.49
C LEU A 261 8.24 -24.71 6.47
N VAL A 262 8.56 -25.24 7.65
CA VAL A 262 7.58 -25.41 8.73
C VAL A 262 6.96 -24.07 9.12
N ALA A 263 7.76 -23.02 9.24
CA ALA A 263 7.24 -21.68 9.52
C ALA A 263 6.37 -21.14 8.38
N HIS A 264 6.73 -21.34 7.10
CA HIS A 264 5.86 -20.96 5.99
C HIS A 264 4.49 -21.64 6.03
N ILE A 265 4.46 -22.95 6.30
CA ILE A 265 3.22 -23.71 6.44
C ILE A 265 2.42 -23.20 7.65
N GLY A 266 3.10 -22.89 8.76
CA GLY A 266 2.52 -22.32 9.98
C GLY A 266 1.89 -20.96 9.73
N LEU A 267 2.62 -20.03 9.09
CA LEU A 267 2.13 -18.71 8.70
C LEU A 267 0.92 -18.82 7.76
N PHE A 268 0.98 -19.71 6.77
CA PHE A 268 -0.11 -19.88 5.83
C PHE A 268 -1.39 -20.37 6.52
N LYS A 269 -1.29 -21.39 7.38
CA LYS A 269 -2.46 -21.92 8.10
C LYS A 269 -2.95 -20.98 9.19
N GLY A 270 -2.01 -20.38 9.92
CA GLY A 270 -2.27 -19.56 11.08
C GLY A 270 -2.84 -18.19 10.72
N PHE A 271 -2.48 -17.63 9.56
CA PHE A 271 -2.88 -16.29 9.16
C PHE A 271 -3.52 -16.26 7.76
N ILE A 272 -2.78 -16.63 6.71
CA ILE A 272 -3.19 -16.43 5.30
C ILE A 272 -4.51 -17.14 4.99
N ALA A 273 -4.72 -18.34 5.53
CA ALA A 273 -5.91 -19.14 5.28
C ALA A 273 -7.04 -18.91 6.29
N SER A 274 -6.71 -18.46 7.50
CA SER A 274 -7.62 -18.39 8.65
C SER A 274 -8.47 -17.11 8.68
N ARG A 275 -8.26 -16.19 7.72
CA ARG A 275 -8.91 -14.86 7.68
C ARG A 275 -8.64 -14.03 8.94
N LEU A 276 -7.54 -14.30 9.64
CA LEU A 276 -7.13 -13.45 10.74
C LEU A 276 -6.81 -12.04 10.21
N LEU A 277 -6.98 -11.07 11.09
CA LEU A 277 -6.96 -9.66 10.74
C LEU A 277 -5.56 -9.05 10.80
N ASP A 278 -4.63 -9.68 11.54
CA ASP A 278 -3.24 -9.23 11.62
C ASP A 278 -2.25 -10.39 11.70
N ALA A 279 -1.10 -10.25 11.03
CA ALA A 279 0.04 -11.17 11.10
C ALA A 279 1.10 -10.72 12.10
N ASP A 280 0.96 -9.52 12.68
CA ASP A 280 1.89 -9.04 13.69
C ASP A 280 1.85 -9.88 14.96
N GLY A 281 3.03 -10.11 15.56
CA GLY A 281 3.19 -11.05 16.66
C GLY A 281 2.99 -12.53 16.26
N ASN A 282 2.84 -12.85 14.98
CA ASN A 282 2.82 -14.23 14.52
C ASN A 282 4.25 -14.82 14.59
N PRO A 283 4.50 -15.84 15.43
CA PRO A 283 5.86 -16.36 15.65
C PRO A 283 6.47 -16.98 14.38
N TYR A 284 5.64 -17.46 13.45
CA TYR A 284 6.14 -17.96 12.17
C TYR A 284 6.56 -16.84 11.24
N PHE A 285 5.85 -15.70 11.25
CA PHE A 285 6.25 -14.51 10.50
C PHE A 285 7.61 -14.01 11.00
N GLU A 286 7.76 -13.84 12.32
CA GLU A 286 9.04 -13.39 12.93
C GLU A 286 10.18 -14.31 12.56
N HIS A 287 9.99 -15.64 12.68
CA HIS A 287 11.02 -16.60 12.33
C HIS A 287 11.49 -16.49 10.86
N ILE A 288 10.57 -16.29 9.91
CA ILE A 288 10.91 -16.14 8.49
C ILE A 288 11.63 -14.80 8.29
N PHE A 289 11.19 -13.74 8.96
CA PHE A 289 11.80 -12.42 8.85
C PHE A 289 13.23 -12.40 9.40
N ASP A 290 13.44 -12.97 10.59
CA ASP A 290 14.77 -13.10 11.20
C ASP A 290 15.72 -13.92 10.33
N ASN A 291 15.21 -15.01 9.75
CA ASN A 291 15.99 -15.82 8.82
C ASN A 291 16.42 -15.01 7.58
N PHE A 292 15.52 -14.21 7.04
CA PHE A 292 15.83 -13.32 5.92
C PHE A 292 16.87 -12.26 6.31
N LEU A 293 16.72 -11.59 7.46
CA LEU A 293 17.68 -10.59 7.97
C LEU A 293 19.08 -11.19 8.15
N GLN A 294 19.17 -12.41 8.69
CA GLN A 294 20.44 -13.13 8.83
C GLN A 294 21.09 -13.41 7.47
N GLN A 295 20.32 -13.84 6.47
CA GLN A 295 20.84 -14.15 5.13
C GLN A 295 21.41 -12.93 4.38
N ILE A 296 20.93 -11.73 4.71
CA ILE A 296 21.43 -10.47 4.14
C ILE A 296 22.39 -9.75 5.09
N ALA A 297 22.83 -10.40 6.18
CA ALA A 297 23.69 -9.81 7.20
C ALA A 297 23.20 -8.41 7.63
N ALA A 298 21.89 -8.29 7.92
CA ALA A 298 21.33 -7.03 8.37
C ALA A 298 21.85 -6.66 9.76
N CYS A 299 22.14 -5.38 9.95
CA CYS A 299 22.48 -4.80 11.24
C CYS A 299 21.21 -4.53 12.04
N SER A 300 21.20 -4.88 13.33
CA SER A 300 20.14 -4.46 14.25
C SER A 300 20.31 -2.96 14.55
N ILE A 301 19.18 -2.26 14.62
CA ILE A 301 19.13 -0.85 15.01
C ILE A 301 19.26 -0.74 16.54
N GLU A 302 18.63 -1.66 17.25
CA GLU A 302 18.59 -1.76 18.70
C GLU A 302 19.97 -2.07 19.30
N GLU A 303 20.76 -2.88 18.60
CA GLU A 303 22.12 -3.25 19.01
C GLU A 303 23.20 -2.26 18.52
N PHE A 304 22.82 -1.22 17.75
CA PHE A 304 23.77 -0.25 17.23
C PHE A 304 24.09 0.85 18.26
N GLU A 305 25.11 0.58 19.08
CA GLU A 305 25.51 1.39 20.23
C GLU A 305 25.59 2.91 19.97
N PRO A 306 26.19 3.43 18.88
CA PRO A 306 26.27 4.88 18.66
C PRO A 306 24.90 5.56 18.50
N LEU A 307 23.92 4.85 17.93
CA LEU A 307 22.56 5.36 17.81
C LEU A 307 21.81 5.27 19.14
N TYR A 308 21.99 4.18 19.89
CA TYR A 308 21.43 4.05 21.23
C TYR A 308 21.90 5.18 22.17
N GLN A 309 23.21 5.49 22.16
CA GLN A 309 23.77 6.61 22.92
C GLN A 309 23.21 7.97 22.51
N LEU A 310 22.93 8.17 21.21
CA LEU A 310 22.26 9.38 20.74
C LEU A 310 20.83 9.47 21.28
N ILE A 311 20.06 8.39 21.21
CA ILE A 311 18.69 8.34 21.73
C ILE A 311 18.69 8.69 23.23
N LEU A 312 19.55 8.03 24.02
CA LEU A 312 19.69 8.32 25.45
C LEU A 312 20.03 9.79 25.72
N ALA A 313 21.02 10.36 25.03
CA ALA A 313 21.40 11.76 25.18
C ALA A 313 20.25 12.73 24.83
N THR A 314 19.39 12.35 23.87
CA THR A 314 18.20 13.13 23.51
C THR A 314 16.99 12.87 24.43
N GLU A 315 16.98 11.83 25.24
CA GLU A 315 15.87 11.58 26.18
C GLU A 315 16.14 12.11 27.60
N GLU A 316 17.41 12.31 27.97
CA GLU A 316 17.83 12.81 29.29
C GLU A 316 17.18 14.14 29.70
N VAL A 317 16.95 14.30 31.01
CA VAL A 317 16.34 15.51 31.61
C VAL A 317 17.14 15.95 32.84
N PRO A 318 17.78 17.13 32.85
CA PRO A 318 17.89 18.10 31.76
C PRO A 318 18.84 17.64 30.64
N ARG A 319 18.59 18.07 29.40
CA ARG A 319 19.47 17.80 28.26
C ARG A 319 20.72 18.66 28.33
N ASP A 320 21.88 18.05 28.07
CA ASP A 320 23.13 18.75 27.84
C ASP A 320 23.43 18.82 26.33
N PRO A 321 23.38 20.02 25.70
CA PRO A 321 23.69 20.19 24.28
C PRO A 321 25.09 19.67 23.91
N VAL A 322 26.05 19.74 24.84
CA VAL A 322 27.41 19.23 24.63
C VAL A 322 27.40 17.71 24.52
N VAL A 323 26.66 17.02 25.39
CA VAL A 323 26.52 15.55 25.35
C VAL A 323 25.82 15.11 24.06
N ILE A 324 24.77 15.82 23.64
CA ILE A 324 24.06 15.54 22.39
C ILE A 324 24.98 15.69 21.17
N GLU A 325 25.73 16.78 21.07
CA GLU A 325 26.67 16.98 19.96
C GLU A 325 27.83 15.97 20.00
N GLN A 326 28.30 15.58 21.20
CA GLN A 326 29.26 14.48 21.33
C GLN A 326 28.69 13.14 20.84
N ALA A 327 27.42 12.84 21.15
CA ALA A 327 26.75 11.63 20.67
C ALA A 327 26.60 11.63 19.14
N PHE A 328 26.22 12.77 18.54
CA PHE A 328 26.24 12.93 17.08
C PHE A 328 27.62 12.72 16.48
N ALA A 329 28.66 13.31 17.07
CA ALA A 329 30.03 13.15 16.60
C ALA A 329 30.51 11.69 16.70
N ARG A 330 30.11 10.95 17.74
CA ARG A 330 30.37 9.51 17.88
C ARG A 330 29.67 8.72 16.78
N LEU A 331 28.38 8.98 16.54
CA LEU A 331 27.61 8.35 15.46
C LEU A 331 28.26 8.60 14.09
N GLN A 332 28.62 9.86 13.79
CA GLN A 332 29.20 10.25 12.50
C GLN A 332 30.60 9.66 12.24
N ARG A 333 31.38 9.42 13.30
CA ARG A 333 32.72 8.82 13.20
C ARG A 333 32.69 7.30 13.07
N HIS A 334 31.54 6.67 13.34
CA HIS A 334 31.42 5.22 13.23
C HIS A 334 31.55 4.77 11.76
N PRO A 335 32.29 3.69 11.45
CA PRO A 335 32.42 3.19 10.07
C PRO A 335 31.08 2.91 9.39
N ASP A 336 30.10 2.43 10.16
CA ASP A 336 28.76 2.10 9.65
C ASP A 336 27.80 3.29 9.56
N TYR A 337 28.25 4.51 9.87
CA TYR A 337 27.42 5.72 9.78
C TYR A 337 26.65 5.87 8.45
N PRO A 338 27.21 5.54 7.26
CA PRO A 338 26.46 5.66 6.01
C PRO A 338 25.14 4.87 5.97
N LEU A 339 25.05 3.76 6.71
CA LEU A 339 23.83 2.96 6.84
C LEU A 339 22.80 3.64 7.76
N PHE A 340 23.28 4.28 8.83
CA PHE A 340 22.46 4.89 9.89
C PHE A 340 22.26 6.40 9.74
N ALA A 341 22.80 7.02 8.69
CA ALA A 341 22.78 8.48 8.50
C ALA A 341 21.36 9.06 8.52
N ALA A 342 20.37 8.33 7.99
CA ALA A 342 18.97 8.70 8.02
C ALA A 342 18.41 8.86 9.45
N PHE A 343 18.82 8.00 10.39
CA PHE A 343 18.41 8.09 11.79
C PHE A 343 19.00 9.33 12.47
N GLY A 344 20.28 9.62 12.20
CA GLY A 344 20.92 10.83 12.69
C GLY A 344 20.26 12.11 12.16
N LEU A 345 19.86 12.13 10.87
CA LEU A 345 19.11 13.24 10.30
C LEU A 345 17.73 13.41 10.93
N GLN A 346 17.02 12.33 11.19
CA GLN A 346 15.72 12.37 11.88
C GLN A 346 15.86 12.91 13.31
N ALA A 347 16.86 12.45 14.07
CA ALA A 347 17.12 12.97 15.41
C ALA A 347 17.41 14.49 15.39
N ARG A 348 18.21 14.97 14.42
CA ARG A 348 18.43 16.41 14.23
C ARG A 348 17.15 17.17 13.88
N ALA A 349 16.29 16.57 13.06
CA ALA A 349 15.03 17.19 12.67
C ALA A 349 14.07 17.32 13.86
N ALA A 350 14.03 16.32 14.75
CA ALA A 350 13.25 16.36 15.99
C ALA A 350 13.77 17.45 16.94
N LEU A 351 15.09 17.56 17.14
CA LEU A 351 15.69 18.63 17.95
C LEU A 351 15.36 20.02 17.40
N ALA A 352 15.45 20.20 16.08
CA ALA A 352 15.07 21.45 15.43
C ALA A 352 13.58 21.82 15.67
N LEU A 353 12.66 20.84 15.73
CA LEU A 353 11.26 21.10 16.06
C LEU A 353 11.08 21.57 17.51
N GLU A 354 11.82 20.98 18.45
CA GLU A 354 11.80 21.41 19.86
C GLU A 354 12.36 22.83 20.04
N GLU A 355 13.34 23.22 19.22
CA GLU A 355 13.86 24.58 19.15
C GLU A 355 12.92 25.57 18.42
N GLY A 356 11.81 25.09 17.85
CA GLY A 356 10.88 25.88 17.05
C GLY A 356 11.34 26.18 15.61
N GLU A 357 12.43 25.57 15.17
CA GLU A 357 13.01 25.74 13.83
C GLU A 357 12.32 24.87 12.77
N THR A 358 11.02 25.08 12.57
CA THR A 358 10.16 24.28 11.67
C THR A 358 10.66 24.18 10.21
N VAL A 359 11.27 25.26 9.68
CA VAL A 359 11.82 25.27 8.31
C VAL A 359 13.03 24.33 8.20
N ARG A 360 13.95 24.39 9.18
CA ARG A 360 15.13 23.52 9.21
C ARG A 360 14.72 22.07 9.43
N ALA A 361 13.75 21.81 10.31
CA ALA A 361 13.19 20.48 10.51
C ALA A 361 12.63 19.90 9.19
N LEU A 362 11.85 20.68 8.44
CA LEU A 362 11.32 20.26 7.14
C LEU A 362 12.43 19.90 6.14
N GLU A 363 13.49 20.70 6.04
CA GLU A 363 14.64 20.41 5.18
C GLU A 363 15.37 19.12 5.57
N LEU A 364 15.53 18.88 6.87
CA LEU A 364 16.14 17.66 7.40
C LEU A 364 15.27 16.43 7.12
N TYR A 365 13.96 16.47 7.35
CA TYR A 365 13.07 15.35 7.01
C TYR A 365 13.02 15.08 5.50
N ARG A 366 13.00 16.13 4.66
CA ARG A 366 13.14 15.97 3.20
C ARG A 366 14.46 15.30 2.82
N SER A 367 15.53 15.52 3.59
CA SER A 367 16.84 14.90 3.38
C SER A 367 16.92 13.44 3.83
N VAL A 368 16.01 12.98 4.68
CA VAL A 368 15.87 11.55 5.06
C VAL A 368 15.31 10.73 3.89
N LEU A 369 14.30 11.25 3.19
CA LEU A 369 13.54 10.48 2.20
C LEU A 369 14.33 9.95 0.99
N PRO A 370 15.40 10.60 0.48
CA PRO A 370 16.27 10.02 -0.54
C PRO A 370 16.96 8.72 -0.11
N TYR A 371 17.16 8.48 1.20
CA TYR A 371 17.73 7.21 1.66
C TYR A 371 16.79 6.02 1.38
N ALA A 372 15.48 6.24 1.25
CA ALA A 372 14.51 5.20 0.88
C ALA A 372 14.75 4.61 -0.52
N GLU A 373 15.48 5.33 -1.38
CA GLU A 373 15.88 4.82 -2.71
C GLU A 373 17.06 3.85 -2.62
N LYS A 374 17.86 3.96 -1.55
CA LYS A 374 19.08 3.18 -1.35
C LYS A 374 18.87 2.00 -0.41
N GLN A 375 17.97 2.12 0.56
CA GLN A 375 17.67 1.11 1.59
C GLN A 375 16.21 1.18 2.05
N GLN A 376 15.69 0.12 2.64
CA GLN A 376 14.34 0.14 3.21
C GLN A 376 14.34 0.84 4.58
N LEU A 377 13.73 2.03 4.64
CA LEU A 377 13.66 2.82 5.88
C LEU A 377 12.52 2.39 6.83
N GLY A 378 11.52 1.66 6.35
CA GLY A 378 10.38 1.25 7.17
C GLY A 378 9.69 2.42 7.87
N HIS A 379 9.42 2.27 9.17
CA HIS A 379 8.77 3.27 10.01
C HIS A 379 9.49 4.62 9.96
N LEU A 380 10.83 4.65 9.85
CA LEU A 380 11.59 5.90 9.70
C LEU A 380 11.15 6.67 8.45
N GLY A 381 10.99 5.96 7.32
CA GLY A 381 10.50 6.54 6.07
C GLY A 381 9.03 6.98 6.16
N PHE A 382 8.20 6.20 6.87
CA PHE A 382 6.81 6.56 7.14
C PHE A 382 6.67 7.86 7.95
N PHE A 383 7.39 7.98 9.07
CA PHE A 383 7.35 9.18 9.92
C PHE A 383 7.95 10.38 9.20
N ALA A 384 9.11 10.24 8.57
CA ALA A 384 9.72 11.33 7.80
C ALA A 384 8.77 11.85 6.71
N ALA A 385 8.10 10.97 5.95
CA ALA A 385 7.15 11.39 4.92
C ALA A 385 5.91 12.07 5.53
N SER A 386 5.39 11.53 6.63
CA SER A 386 4.24 12.10 7.34
C SER A 386 4.54 13.50 7.88
N TYR A 387 5.73 13.68 8.44
CA TYR A 387 6.14 14.96 9.03
C TYR A 387 6.44 15.99 7.95
N VAL A 388 7.03 15.60 6.81
CA VAL A 388 7.11 16.47 5.64
C VAL A 388 5.72 16.94 5.24
N ILE A 389 4.75 16.04 5.07
CA ILE A 389 3.36 16.42 4.70
C ILE A 389 2.76 17.40 5.71
N ALA A 390 2.87 17.12 7.01
CA ALA A 390 2.33 17.99 8.06
C ALA A 390 3.00 19.38 8.09
N LEU A 391 4.33 19.43 7.94
CA LEU A 391 5.11 20.66 7.93
C LEU A 391 4.92 21.48 6.65
N GLU A 392 4.69 20.87 5.48
CA GLU A 392 4.29 21.61 4.27
C GLU A 392 2.95 22.32 4.49
N ILE A 393 1.99 21.62 5.10
CA ILE A 393 0.64 22.14 5.36
C ILE A 393 0.69 23.27 6.40
N SER A 394 1.57 23.17 7.40
CA SER A 394 1.71 24.19 8.44
C SER A 394 2.35 25.49 7.96
N GLN A 395 2.99 25.53 6.78
CA GLN A 395 3.57 26.78 6.25
C GLN A 395 2.54 27.82 5.79
N GLU A 396 1.23 27.47 5.77
CA GLU A 396 0.13 28.35 5.38
C GLU A 396 0.26 28.96 3.96
N LYS A 397 1.12 28.39 3.12
CA LYS A 397 1.28 28.77 1.71
C LYS A 397 0.28 27.99 0.85
N PRO A 398 -0.24 28.60 -0.25
CA PRO A 398 -1.03 27.85 -1.22
C PRO A 398 -0.25 26.64 -1.74
N LEU A 399 -0.75 25.44 -1.49
CA LEU A 399 -0.16 24.21 -2.00
C LEU A 399 -0.53 24.04 -3.47
N HIS A 400 0.47 23.86 -4.32
CA HIS A 400 0.22 23.52 -5.73
C HIS A 400 -0.40 22.14 -5.83
N TYR A 401 -1.31 21.96 -6.80
CA TYR A 401 -1.93 20.65 -7.03
C TYR A 401 -0.87 19.56 -7.25
N GLY A 402 -0.96 18.48 -6.48
CA GLY A 402 -0.06 17.33 -6.57
C GLY A 402 1.33 17.52 -5.94
N CYS A 403 1.64 18.65 -5.29
CA CYS A 403 2.95 18.85 -4.66
C CYS A 403 3.26 17.84 -3.53
N LEU A 404 2.24 17.32 -2.86
CA LEU A 404 2.37 16.32 -1.80
C LEU A 404 2.47 14.88 -2.34
N ASN A 405 2.18 14.64 -3.62
CA ASN A 405 2.10 13.28 -4.19
C ASN A 405 3.36 12.43 -3.98
N PRO A 406 4.59 12.96 -4.12
CA PRO A 406 5.80 12.17 -3.86
C PRO A 406 5.86 11.66 -2.41
N TRP A 407 5.46 12.49 -1.45
CA TRP A 407 5.49 12.17 -0.02
C TRP A 407 4.35 11.23 0.37
N ILE A 408 3.15 11.45 -0.17
CA ILE A 408 2.01 10.53 -0.01
C ILE A 408 2.40 9.13 -0.49
N SER A 409 3.05 9.02 -1.65
CA SER A 409 3.49 7.73 -2.19
C SER A 409 4.51 7.05 -1.26
N LYS A 410 5.55 7.76 -0.84
CA LYS A 410 6.57 7.22 0.10
C LYS A 410 5.98 6.80 1.45
N ARG A 411 5.02 7.58 1.97
CA ARG A 411 4.30 7.26 3.20
C ARG A 411 3.53 5.94 3.05
N ILE A 412 2.65 5.85 2.05
CA ILE A 412 1.79 4.67 1.83
C ILE A 412 2.64 3.40 1.57
N GLU A 413 3.76 3.54 0.85
CA GLU A 413 4.68 2.41 0.60
C GLU A 413 5.35 1.84 1.85
N SER A 414 5.41 2.62 2.93
CA SER A 414 6.00 2.25 4.22
C SER A 414 4.94 2.07 5.32
N GLU A 415 3.67 2.31 4.98
CA GLU A 415 2.55 2.21 5.90
C GLU A 415 2.22 0.76 6.18
N ARG A 416 2.22 0.40 7.46
CA ARG A 416 1.71 -0.87 7.91
C ARG A 416 0.19 -0.88 7.76
N GLN A 417 -0.37 -1.87 7.08
CA GLN A 417 -1.81 -2.06 7.09
C GLN A 417 -2.22 -2.52 8.48
N ILE A 418 -3.15 -1.79 9.08
CA ILE A 418 -3.76 -2.12 10.37
C ILE A 418 -5.27 -2.05 10.22
N LEU A 419 -5.98 -2.86 11.01
CA LEU A 419 -7.43 -2.78 11.04
C LEU A 419 -7.85 -1.54 11.82
N GLU A 420 -8.44 -0.57 11.12
CA GLU A 420 -9.02 0.61 11.76
C GLU A 420 -10.51 0.37 12.06
N LEU A 421 -10.88 0.46 13.34
CA LEU A 421 -12.28 0.53 13.76
C LEU A 421 -12.83 1.91 13.42
N ARG A 422 -13.69 1.98 12.41
CA ARG A 422 -14.42 3.20 12.07
C ARG A 422 -15.64 3.32 12.97
N MET A 423 -15.62 4.32 13.85
CA MET A 423 -16.78 4.67 14.67
C MET A 423 -17.61 5.72 13.95
N ASN A 424 -18.93 5.58 14.04
CA ASN A 424 -19.84 6.64 13.62
C ASN A 424 -19.63 7.88 14.50
N PHE A 425 -19.85 9.05 13.92
CA PHE A 425 -19.70 10.31 14.64
C PHE A 425 -21.04 11.05 14.66
N SER A 426 -21.31 11.77 15.75
CA SER A 426 -22.50 12.61 15.85
C SER A 426 -22.26 13.97 15.20
N THR A 427 -23.28 14.54 14.59
CA THR A 427 -23.34 15.94 14.17
C THR A 427 -24.40 16.70 14.99
N VAL A 428 -24.57 17.99 14.70
CA VAL A 428 -25.65 18.81 15.27
C VAL A 428 -27.05 18.37 14.79
N PHE A 429 -27.13 17.56 13.73
CA PHE A 429 -28.38 17.08 13.15
C PHE A 429 -28.66 15.61 13.49
N LEU A 430 -27.62 14.78 13.56
CA LEU A 430 -27.72 13.32 13.72
C LEU A 430 -26.89 12.83 14.90
N SER A 431 -27.45 11.94 15.71
CA SER A 431 -26.74 11.29 16.82
C SER A 431 -25.66 10.31 16.34
N SER A 432 -25.81 9.77 15.14
CA SER A 432 -24.87 8.88 14.48
C SER A 432 -24.88 9.17 12.98
N ASN A 433 -23.71 9.45 12.43
CA ASN A 433 -23.47 9.67 11.02
C ASN A 433 -22.29 8.79 10.57
N ASP A 434 -22.38 8.27 9.35
CA ASP A 434 -21.32 7.44 8.79
C ASP A 434 -20.09 8.30 8.50
N SER A 435 -18.90 7.72 8.72
CA SER A 435 -17.63 8.35 8.35
C SER A 435 -17.61 8.65 6.84
N PRO A 436 -17.20 9.85 6.41
CA PRO A 436 -17.13 10.16 4.99
C PRO A 436 -16.12 9.25 4.28
N GLU A 437 -16.48 8.81 3.07
CA GLU A 437 -15.57 8.08 2.19
C GLU A 437 -14.58 9.05 1.53
N TRP A 438 -13.48 9.32 2.23
CA TRP A 438 -12.36 10.06 1.64
C TRP A 438 -11.53 9.18 0.71
N GLN A 439 -10.97 9.79 -0.32
CA GLN A 439 -9.94 9.16 -1.14
C GLN A 439 -8.73 8.83 -0.27
N THR A 440 -8.05 7.72 -0.57
CA THR A 440 -6.91 7.23 0.21
C THR A 440 -5.75 8.23 0.25
N SER A 441 -5.53 9.01 -0.81
CA SER A 441 -4.53 10.09 -0.83
C SER A 441 -4.83 11.16 0.24
N LEU A 442 -6.10 11.53 0.39
CA LEU A 442 -6.54 12.48 1.42
C LEU A 442 -6.50 11.86 2.82
N GLN A 443 -6.88 10.59 2.97
CA GLN A 443 -6.74 9.86 4.23
C GLN A 443 -5.28 9.83 4.69
N ALA A 444 -4.34 9.54 3.79
CA ALA A 444 -2.92 9.56 4.09
C ALA A 444 -2.44 10.95 4.57
N VAL A 445 -2.94 12.03 3.98
CA VAL A 445 -2.64 13.40 4.43
C VAL A 445 -3.19 13.66 5.83
N PHE A 446 -4.46 13.32 6.08
CA PHE A 446 -5.07 13.49 7.40
C PHE A 446 -4.37 12.67 8.48
N SER A 447 -4.10 11.40 8.21
CA SER A 447 -3.34 10.55 9.11
C SER A 447 -1.93 11.10 9.34
N SER A 448 -1.25 11.65 8.32
CA SER A 448 0.07 12.28 8.51
C SER A 448 0.05 13.43 9.51
N ILE A 449 -0.99 14.28 9.43
CA ILE A 449 -1.18 15.40 10.37
C ILE A 449 -1.45 14.87 11.78
N ARG A 450 -2.28 13.82 11.90
CA ARG A 450 -2.58 13.18 13.17
C ARG A 450 -1.34 12.56 13.82
N GLU A 451 -0.57 11.78 13.07
CA GLU A 451 0.66 11.14 13.57
C GLU A 451 1.64 12.23 14.04
N PHE A 452 1.92 13.22 13.19
CA PHE A 452 2.79 14.35 13.57
C PHE A 452 2.34 15.04 14.86
N ASN A 453 1.05 15.42 14.94
CA ASN A 453 0.52 16.10 16.12
C ASN A 453 0.51 15.22 17.38
N SER A 454 0.32 13.91 17.23
CA SER A 454 0.35 12.96 18.34
C SER A 454 1.77 12.82 18.88
N ASP A 455 2.75 12.60 18.00
CA ASP A 455 4.15 12.47 18.36
C ASP A 455 4.70 13.78 18.99
N MET A 456 4.34 14.94 18.43
CA MET A 456 4.71 16.24 19.01
C MET A 456 4.08 16.45 20.40
N SER A 457 2.92 15.86 20.68
CA SER A 457 2.29 15.94 22.01
C SER A 457 3.03 15.09 23.05
N GLU A 458 3.65 13.97 22.62
CA GLU A 458 4.49 13.13 23.47
C GLU A 458 5.85 13.78 23.75
N LEU A 459 6.38 14.49 22.75
CA LEU A 459 7.55 15.36 22.89
C LEU A 459 7.16 16.65 23.65
N THR A 460 7.00 16.54 24.97
CA THR A 460 6.56 17.60 25.93
C THR A 460 7.20 18.99 25.83
N ARG A 461 8.18 19.19 24.94
CA ARG A 461 9.00 20.39 24.76
C ARG A 461 8.75 21.14 23.45
N VAL A 462 7.92 20.60 22.55
CA VAL A 462 7.63 21.23 21.26
C VAL A 462 6.68 22.44 21.46
N PRO A 463 7.04 23.64 20.96
CA PRO A 463 6.16 24.81 21.04
C PRO A 463 4.83 24.57 20.31
N LEU A 464 3.73 25.12 20.83
CA LEU A 464 2.39 24.97 20.23
C LEU A 464 2.34 25.50 18.78
N GLU A 465 3.17 26.47 18.46
CA GLU A 465 3.30 27.07 17.13
C GLU A 465 3.87 26.11 16.09
N SER A 466 4.60 25.07 16.53
CA SER A 466 5.20 24.07 15.66
C SER A 466 4.23 22.95 15.27
N PHE A 467 3.07 22.86 15.93
CA PHE A 467 2.03 21.88 15.60
C PHE A 467 1.37 22.20 14.25
N CYS A 468 0.91 21.17 13.55
CA CYS A 468 0.17 21.36 12.33
C CYS A 468 -1.29 21.68 12.67
N ASN A 469 -1.69 22.94 12.48
CA ASN A 469 -3.07 23.39 12.64
C ASN A 469 -3.72 23.86 11.32
N PRO A 470 -4.25 22.92 10.50
CA PRO A 470 -4.98 23.28 9.27
C PRO A 470 -6.24 24.13 9.51
N LEU A 471 -6.76 24.17 10.74
CA LEU A 471 -8.00 24.87 11.09
C LEU A 471 -7.80 26.30 11.60
N LYS A 472 -6.56 26.77 11.70
CA LYS A 472 -6.22 28.12 12.19
C LYS A 472 -7.01 29.23 11.49
N LYS A 473 -7.23 29.13 10.18
CA LYS A 473 -8.05 30.09 9.42
C LYS A 473 -9.50 30.11 9.89
N LEU A 474 -10.10 28.94 10.09
CA LEU A 474 -11.48 28.84 10.58
C LEU A 474 -11.57 29.30 12.04
N ASP A 475 -10.60 28.97 12.88
CA ASP A 475 -10.54 29.46 14.26
C ASP A 475 -10.46 31.00 14.30
N GLY A 476 -9.66 31.61 13.43
CA GLY A 476 -9.60 33.07 13.28
C GLY A 476 -10.94 33.69 12.86
N PHE A 477 -11.67 33.05 11.96
CA PHE A 477 -13.04 33.47 11.63
C PHE A 477 -14.00 33.38 12.82
N MET A 478 -13.91 32.30 13.59
CA MET A 478 -14.72 32.13 14.79
C MET A 478 -14.33 33.13 15.89
N GLY A 479 -13.06 33.49 16.00
CA GLY A 479 -12.60 34.56 16.89
C GLY A 479 -13.22 35.90 16.54
N ALA A 480 -13.23 36.28 15.25
CA ALA A 480 -13.92 37.49 14.80
C ALA A 480 -15.42 37.45 15.10
N PHE A 481 -16.07 36.29 14.95
CA PHE A 481 -17.47 36.11 15.32
C PHE A 481 -17.71 36.32 16.81
N PHE A 482 -16.93 35.69 17.69
CA PHE A 482 -17.10 35.82 19.15
C PHE A 482 -16.75 37.22 19.66
N GLN A 483 -15.77 37.90 19.05
CA GLN A 483 -15.49 39.30 19.34
C GLN A 483 -16.67 40.21 18.99
N LEU A 484 -17.35 39.94 17.87
CA LEU A 484 -18.56 40.68 17.47
C LEU A 484 -19.77 40.37 18.36
N LEU A 485 -19.82 39.19 18.97
CA LEU A 485 -20.90 38.78 19.88
C LEU A 485 -20.78 39.47 21.25
N GLY A 486 -19.57 39.67 21.76
CA GLY A 486 -19.31 40.25 23.08
C GLY A 486 -19.73 39.33 24.25
N GLU A 487 -19.43 39.74 25.49
CA GLU A 487 -19.65 38.92 26.69
C GLU A 487 -21.15 38.74 27.07
N ASN A 488 -22.04 39.62 26.58
CA ASN A 488 -23.48 39.65 26.91
C ASN A 488 -24.38 39.69 25.66
N GLY A 489 -23.91 39.16 24.52
CA GLY A 489 -24.63 39.25 23.24
C GLY A 489 -25.99 38.53 23.24
N ASP A 490 -27.05 39.26 22.87
CA ASP A 490 -28.39 38.74 22.58
C ASP A 490 -28.31 37.66 21.46
N GLU A 491 -29.24 36.69 21.45
CA GLU A 491 -29.27 35.55 20.50
C GLU A 491 -29.79 35.96 19.12
N ALA A 492 -30.63 36.99 19.05
CA ALA A 492 -31.27 37.46 17.83
C ALA A 492 -30.35 37.86 16.64
N PRO A 493 -29.07 38.28 16.82
CA PRO A 493 -28.19 38.66 15.72
C PRO A 493 -27.18 37.58 15.28
N PHE A 494 -27.16 36.36 15.84
CA PHE A 494 -26.14 35.32 15.56
C PHE A 494 -25.87 35.13 14.04
N GLY A 495 -26.94 34.99 13.24
CA GLY A 495 -26.84 34.82 11.79
C GLY A 495 -26.22 36.02 11.06
N LYS A 496 -26.51 37.24 11.50
CA LYS A 496 -25.91 38.47 10.93
C LYS A 496 -24.45 38.60 11.33
N LEU A 497 -24.11 38.28 12.58
CA LEU A 497 -22.74 38.37 13.09
C LEU A 497 -21.82 37.36 12.41
N ILE A 498 -22.25 36.11 12.21
CA ILE A 498 -21.42 35.13 11.49
C ILE A 498 -21.22 35.50 10.03
N CYS A 499 -22.24 36.06 9.35
CA CYS A 499 -22.08 36.57 7.98
C CYS A 499 -21.13 37.79 7.90
N LYS A 500 -21.02 38.56 8.99
CA LYS A 500 -20.07 39.66 9.10
C LYS A 500 -18.64 39.16 9.35
N ALA A 501 -18.48 38.11 10.16
CA ALA A 501 -17.20 37.47 10.43
C ALA A 501 -16.67 36.68 9.22
N ILE A 502 -17.54 35.91 8.55
CA ILE A 502 -17.21 35.09 7.37
C ILE A 502 -17.92 35.67 6.16
N LYS A 503 -17.18 36.46 5.36
CA LYS A 503 -17.69 37.12 4.16
C LYS A 503 -18.18 36.10 3.13
N SER A 504 -19.07 36.54 2.22
CA SER A 504 -19.71 35.63 1.24
C SER A 504 -18.75 34.74 0.47
N LYS A 505 -17.65 35.31 -0.04
CA LYS A 505 -16.63 34.57 -0.79
C LYS A 505 -15.93 33.49 0.05
N ASP A 506 -15.82 33.69 1.36
CA ASP A 506 -15.10 32.78 2.26
C ASP A 506 -16.02 31.68 2.82
N ARG A 507 -17.36 31.87 2.76
CA ARG A 507 -18.35 30.84 3.11
C ARG A 507 -18.35 29.66 2.13
N GLU A 508 -18.05 29.92 0.86
CA GLU A 508 -18.05 28.90 -0.20
C GLU A 508 -16.65 28.34 -0.50
N ARG A 509 -15.60 29.01 -0.01
CA ARG A 509 -14.22 28.55 -0.18
C ARG A 509 -13.85 27.57 0.91
N SER A 510 -12.89 26.71 0.57
CA SER A 510 -12.32 25.81 1.56
C SER A 510 -11.59 26.58 2.67
N VAL A 511 -11.72 26.07 3.90
CA VAL A 511 -10.90 26.48 5.04
C VAL A 511 -9.65 25.62 5.21
N LEU A 512 -9.56 24.51 4.48
CA LEU A 512 -8.42 23.58 4.47
C LEU A 512 -7.63 23.74 3.17
N SER A 513 -6.30 23.81 3.24
CA SER A 513 -5.44 23.93 2.05
C SER A 513 -5.38 22.65 1.20
N MET A 514 -5.66 21.50 1.82
CA MET A 514 -5.50 20.15 1.25
C MET A 514 -6.83 19.43 0.95
N HIS A 515 -7.96 20.02 1.33
CA HIS A 515 -9.29 19.45 1.15
C HIS A 515 -10.29 20.55 0.79
N THR A 516 -11.44 20.22 0.19
CA THR A 516 -12.42 21.20 -0.29
C THR A 516 -13.50 21.56 0.74
N ALA A 517 -13.27 21.30 2.03
CA ALA A 517 -14.28 21.53 3.06
C ALA A 517 -14.45 23.02 3.39
N THR A 518 -15.68 23.48 3.27
CA THR A 518 -16.15 24.83 3.62
C THR A 518 -16.27 25.03 5.13
N PRO A 519 -16.39 26.28 5.63
CA PRO A 519 -16.68 26.54 7.05
C PRO A 519 -17.92 25.80 7.55
N TYR A 520 -18.95 25.67 6.72
CA TYR A 520 -20.17 24.95 7.06
C TYR A 520 -19.89 23.47 7.37
N GLU A 521 -19.17 22.78 6.48
CA GLU A 521 -18.88 21.34 6.62
C GLU A 521 -18.01 21.05 7.83
N VAL A 522 -16.96 21.86 8.04
CA VAL A 522 -16.04 21.66 9.16
C VAL A 522 -16.72 21.91 10.50
N LEU A 523 -17.58 22.93 10.62
CA LEU A 523 -18.32 23.19 11.86
C LEU A 523 -19.42 22.14 12.11
N ARG A 524 -20.10 21.66 11.06
CA ARG A 524 -21.08 20.57 11.17
C ARG A 524 -20.43 19.28 11.68
N ASP A 525 -19.23 18.97 11.17
CA ASP A 525 -18.49 17.73 11.43
C ASP A 525 -17.31 17.95 12.39
N GLU A 526 -17.42 18.92 13.31
CA GLU A 526 -16.33 19.35 14.21
C GLU A 526 -15.65 18.18 14.96
N ARG A 527 -16.43 17.18 15.37
CA ARG A 527 -15.93 16.01 16.11
C ARG A 527 -15.07 15.11 15.24
N LEU A 528 -15.45 14.95 13.97
CA LEU A 528 -14.70 14.18 13.00
C LEU A 528 -13.33 14.82 12.78
N TYR A 529 -13.28 16.12 12.47
CA TYR A 529 -12.01 16.81 12.23
C TYR A 529 -11.11 16.88 13.47
N ALA A 530 -11.69 17.01 14.67
CA ALA A 530 -10.93 16.96 15.92
C ALA A 530 -10.22 15.60 16.11
N LEU A 531 -10.92 14.49 15.84
CA LEU A 531 -10.33 13.14 15.93
C LEU A 531 -9.33 12.88 14.80
N THR A 532 -9.71 13.20 13.57
CA THR A 532 -8.96 12.87 12.36
C THR A 532 -7.67 13.64 12.23
N LEU A 533 -7.60 14.92 12.64
CA LEU A 533 -6.42 15.76 12.47
C LEU A 533 -5.58 15.92 13.75
N PHE A 534 -6.18 15.78 14.93
CA PHE A 534 -5.51 16.08 16.20
C PHE A 534 -5.48 14.89 17.17
N GLY A 535 -6.00 13.72 16.77
CA GLY A 535 -6.07 12.52 17.61
C GLY A 535 -7.05 12.63 18.78
N GLY A 536 -7.70 13.79 18.98
CA GLY A 536 -8.59 14.00 20.10
C GLY A 536 -8.90 15.48 20.38
N ARG A 537 -9.79 15.70 21.35
CA ARG A 537 -10.31 17.03 21.71
C ARG A 537 -9.29 17.90 22.44
N LYS A 538 -8.36 17.31 23.21
CA LYS A 538 -7.43 18.05 24.07
C LYS A 538 -6.56 19.00 23.25
N LEU A 539 -5.80 18.46 22.29
CA LEU A 539 -4.94 19.26 21.42
C LEU A 539 -5.77 20.17 20.49
N TYR A 540 -6.86 19.64 19.92
CA TYR A 540 -7.77 20.42 19.08
C TYR A 540 -8.21 21.73 19.75
N PHE A 541 -8.65 21.67 21.01
CA PHE A 541 -9.10 22.86 21.75
C PHE A 541 -7.96 23.75 22.23
N GLN A 542 -6.77 23.22 22.47
CA GLN A 542 -5.59 24.02 22.80
C GLN A 542 -5.15 24.88 21.61
N LEU A 543 -5.12 24.31 20.41
CA LEU A 543 -4.72 25.01 19.18
C LEU A 543 -5.85 25.89 18.59
N ASN A 544 -7.10 25.62 18.95
CA ASN A 544 -8.28 26.29 18.38
C ASN A 544 -9.26 26.74 19.50
N PRO A 545 -8.91 27.79 20.27
CA PRO A 545 -9.72 28.23 21.41
C PRO A 545 -11.10 28.75 21.01
N HIS A 546 -11.26 29.34 19.81
CA HIS A 546 -12.56 29.84 19.36
C HIS A 546 -13.43 28.70 18.82
N LEU A 547 -12.84 27.67 18.23
CA LEU A 547 -13.56 26.43 17.92
C LEU A 547 -14.00 25.68 19.19
N HIS A 548 -13.22 25.76 20.27
CA HIS A 548 -13.66 25.26 21.58
C HIS A 548 -14.86 26.04 22.12
N ALA A 549 -14.89 27.38 21.95
CA ALA A 549 -16.05 28.19 22.30
C ALA A 549 -17.30 27.79 21.47
N TYR A 550 -17.14 27.56 20.16
CA TYR A 550 -18.21 27.03 19.31
C TYR A 550 -18.70 25.66 19.79
N TYR A 551 -17.79 24.75 20.12
CA TYR A 551 -18.12 23.41 20.59
C TYR A 551 -19.03 23.42 21.83
N ARG A 552 -18.86 24.41 22.73
CA ARG A 552 -19.65 24.59 23.96
C ARG A 552 -21.03 25.21 23.76
N LEU A 553 -21.34 25.72 22.56
CA LEU A 553 -22.67 26.24 22.26
C LEU A 553 -23.72 25.11 22.26
N SER A 554 -24.96 25.46 22.61
CA SER A 554 -26.09 24.55 22.45
C SER A 554 -26.34 24.23 20.97
N ASP A 555 -26.90 23.05 20.68
CA ASP A 555 -27.20 22.64 19.30
C ASP A 555 -28.12 23.63 18.59
N ALA A 556 -29.05 24.26 19.30
CA ALA A 556 -29.90 25.32 18.75
C ALA A 556 -29.06 26.51 18.23
N ARG A 557 -28.05 26.95 18.99
CA ARG A 557 -27.16 28.04 18.57
C ARG A 557 -26.24 27.62 17.43
N LYS A 558 -25.73 26.37 17.45
CA LYS A 558 -24.94 25.82 16.34
C LYS A 558 -25.75 25.78 15.04
N LYS A 559 -27.03 25.41 15.11
CA LYS A 559 -27.95 25.40 13.94
C LYS A 559 -28.14 26.79 13.34
N LEU A 560 -28.30 27.84 14.15
CA LEU A 560 -28.41 29.22 13.65
C LEU A 560 -27.15 29.66 12.88
N ILE A 561 -25.97 29.29 13.39
CA ILE A 561 -24.68 29.56 12.73
C ILE A 561 -24.61 28.81 11.39
N LEU A 562 -24.90 27.51 11.39
CA LEU A 562 -24.87 26.67 10.18
C LEU A 562 -25.87 27.15 9.13
N GLN A 563 -27.09 27.52 9.52
CA GLN A 563 -28.11 28.05 8.62
C GLN A 563 -27.65 29.33 7.93
N ALA A 564 -26.98 30.23 8.65
CA ALA A 564 -26.46 31.48 8.08
C ALA A 564 -25.23 31.28 7.18
N LEU A 565 -24.43 30.25 7.43
CA LEU A 565 -23.27 29.90 6.60
C LEU A 565 -23.69 29.29 5.25
N SER A 566 -24.66 28.38 5.25
CA SER A 566 -25.20 27.79 4.03
C SER A 566 -26.66 27.35 4.22
N PRO A 567 -27.64 28.19 3.81
CA PRO A 567 -29.07 27.86 3.95
C PRO A 567 -29.48 26.60 3.19
N ASP A 568 -28.87 26.33 2.04
CA ASP A 568 -29.22 25.19 1.18
C ASP A 568 -28.73 23.87 1.78
N ARG A 569 -27.46 23.82 2.19
CA ARG A 569 -26.89 22.64 2.88
C ARG A 569 -27.58 22.40 4.22
N TYR A 570 -27.89 23.47 4.96
CA TYR A 570 -28.67 23.38 6.19
C TYR A 570 -30.05 22.75 5.98
N ARG A 571 -30.78 23.16 4.93
CA ARG A 571 -32.09 22.57 4.62
C ARG A 571 -31.97 21.09 4.31
N HIS A 572 -30.98 20.69 3.51
CA HIS A 572 -30.72 19.29 3.19
C HIS A 572 -30.39 18.46 4.43
N ASP A 573 -29.47 18.91 5.27
CA ASP A 573 -29.07 18.18 6.48
C ASP A 573 -30.17 18.17 7.56
N SER A 574 -31.05 19.18 7.59
CA SER A 574 -32.22 19.20 8.47
C SER A 574 -33.35 18.25 8.01
N GLN A 575 -33.41 17.93 6.72
CA GLN A 575 -34.39 16.99 6.14
C GLN A 575 -33.93 15.53 6.25
N ARG A 576 -32.64 15.29 6.50
CA ARG A 576 -32.10 13.99 6.90
C ARG A 576 -32.52 13.69 8.34
N THR A 577 -33.78 13.36 8.54
CA THR A 577 -34.30 12.89 9.84
C THR A 577 -34.75 11.45 9.73
N HIS A 578 -34.18 10.62 10.62
CA HIS A 578 -34.30 9.17 10.83
C HIS A 578 -33.40 8.28 9.99
#